data_AF-A0A1I0PX56-F1
#
_entry.id   AF-A0A1I0PX56-F1
#
_cell.length_a   1.000
_cell.length_b   1.000
_cell.length_c   1.000
_cell.angle_alpha   90.00
_cell.angle_beta   90.00
_cell.angle_gamma   90.00
#
_symmetry.space_group_name_H-M   'P 1'
#
loop_
_entity.id
_entity.type
_entity.pdbx_description
1 polymer ?
#
loop_
_entity_poly.entity_id
_entity_poly.type
_entity_poly.pdbx_seq_one_letter_code
_entity_poly.pdbx_strand_id
1 'polypeptide(L)' 'MLYYAITFLVIALIAAVFGFGGIASASAGIAQILFFVFIALFVISLIARAVRG' A
#
# COMPACT_ATOMS: atom_id res chain seq x y z
N MET A 1 27.78 -4.47 4.56
CA MET A 1 26.31 -4.29 4.62
C MET A 1 25.92 -2.88 5.06
N LEU A 2 26.52 -2.32 6.12
CA LEU A 2 26.24 -0.96 6.60
C LEU A 2 26.42 0.14 5.53
N TYR A 3 27.48 0.04 4.72
CA TYR A 3 27.75 0.97 3.63
C TYR A 3 26.57 1.04 2.63
N TYR A 4 26.13 -0.11 2.12
CA TYR A 4 24.99 -0.18 1.19
C TYR A 4 23.70 0.36 1.82
N ALA A 5 23.42 0.03 3.09
CA ALA A 5 22.24 0.54 3.77
C ALA A 5 22.23 2.08 3.86
N ILE A 6 23.37 2.70 4.19
CA ILE A 6 23.51 4.15 4.24
C ILE A 6 23.40 4.76 2.84
N THR A 7 23.99 4.14 1.81
CA THR A 7 23.84 4.58 0.42
C THR A 7 22.38 4.57 -0.02
N PHE A 8 21.63 3.49 0.25
CA PHE A 8 20.22 3.41 -0.10
C PHE A 8 19.35 4.38 0.71
N LEU A 9 19.69 4.64 1.97
CA LEU A 9 19.02 5.65 2.80
C LEU A 9 19.11 7.04 2.15
N VAL A 10 20.31 7.44 1.71
CA VAL A 10 20.52 8.75 1.07
C VAL A 10 19.74 8.83 -0.25
N ILE A 11 19.78 7.78 -1.07
CA ILE A 11 19.01 7.71 -2.32
C ILE A 11 17.49 7.85 -2.04
N ALA A 12 16.98 7.16 -1.03
CA ALA A 12 15.57 7.20 -0.66
C ALA A 12 15.14 8.60 -0.20
N LEU A 13 15.96 9.31 0.58
CA LEU A 13 15.68 10.68 1.01
C LEU A 13 15.69 11.68 -0.15
N ILE A 14 16.66 11.57 -1.05
CA ILE A 14 16.70 12.38 -2.28
C ILE A 14 15.42 12.11 -3.07
N ALA A 15 15.10 10.85 -3.34
CA ALA A 15 13.92 10.50 -4.10
C ALA A 15 12.61 11.01 -3.42
N ALA A 16 12.53 10.93 -2.09
CA ALA A 16 11.43 11.48 -1.29
C ALA A 16 11.22 12.98 -1.52
N VAL A 17 12.29 13.77 -1.54
CA VAL A 17 12.23 15.23 -1.75
C VAL A 17 11.95 15.59 -3.21
N PHE A 18 12.54 14.86 -4.16
CA PHE A 18 12.52 15.25 -5.58
C PHE A 18 11.30 14.79 -6.39
N GLY A 19 10.45 13.88 -5.89
CA GLY A 19 9.30 13.48 -6.71
C GLY A 19 8.45 12.32 -6.23
N PHE A 20 8.82 11.62 -5.15
CA PHE A 20 7.99 10.51 -4.66
C PHE A 20 6.62 10.96 -4.14
N GLY A 21 6.40 12.25 -3.84
CA GLY A 21 5.11 12.76 -3.39
C GLY A 21 3.96 12.52 -4.38
N GLY A 22 4.18 12.72 -5.68
CA GLY A 22 3.15 12.54 -6.71
C GLY A 22 2.80 11.06 -6.98
N ILE A 23 3.82 10.19 -6.92
CA ILE A 23 3.62 8.74 -7.05
C ILE A 23 2.93 8.20 -5.79
N ALA A 24 3.36 8.65 -4.60
CA ALA A 24 2.73 8.27 -3.34
C ALA A 24 1.25 8.66 -3.30
N SER A 25 0.87 9.83 -3.81
CA SER A 25 -0.55 10.22 -3.89
C SER A 25 -1.36 9.38 -4.86
N ALA A 26 -0.81 9.05 -6.04
CA ALA A 26 -1.48 8.19 -7.00
C ALA A 26 -1.64 6.75 -6.45
N SER A 27 -0.59 6.22 -5.83
CA SER A 27 -0.62 4.91 -5.16
C SER A 27 -1.59 4.89 -3.98
N ALA A 28 -1.70 5.99 -3.21
CA ALA A 28 -2.67 6.09 -2.12
C ALA A 28 -4.11 5.98 -2.61
N GLY A 29 -4.46 6.63 -3.73
CA GLY A 29 -5.79 6.51 -4.34
C GLY A 29 -6.12 5.08 -4.76
N ILE A 30 -5.17 4.39 -5.41
CA ILE A 30 -5.35 2.98 -5.79
C ILE A 30 -5.50 2.08 -4.57
N ALA A 31 -4.69 2.30 -3.53
CA ALA A 31 -4.74 1.55 -2.28
C ALA A 31 -6.10 1.70 -1.58
N GLN A 32 -6.68 2.91 -1.57
CA GLN A 32 -8.03 3.15 -1.03
C GLN A 32 -9.10 2.33 -1.76
N ILE A 33 -9.08 2.32 -3.10
CA ILE A 33 -10.03 1.53 -3.89
C ILE A 33 -9.91 0.04 -3.54
N LEU A 34 -8.68 -0.49 -3.53
CA LEU A 34 -8.44 -1.89 -3.19
C LEU A 34 -8.90 -2.24 -1.77
N PHE A 35 -8.69 -1.34 -0.80
CA PHE A 35 -9.15 -1.53 0.57
C PHE A 35 -10.67 -1.72 0.65
N PHE A 36 -11.45 -0.88 -0.03
CA PHE A 36 -12.91 -1.01 -0.06
C PHE A 36 -13.37 -2.28 -0.77
N VAL A 37 -12.72 -2.64 -1.87
CA VAL A 37 -12.99 -3.92 -2.57
C VAL A 37 -12.73 -5.10 -1.64
N PHE A 38 -11.61 -5.08 -0.90
CA PHE A 38 -11.28 -6.13 0.06
C PHE A 38 -12.30 -6.23 1.19
N ILE A 39 -12.78 -5.09 1.71
CA ILE A 39 -13.85 -5.07 2.71
C ILE A 39 -15.13 -5.69 2.15
N ALA A 40 -15.54 -5.31 0.94
CA ALA A 40 -16.74 -5.86 0.32
C ALA A 40 -16.64 -7.39 0.17
N LEU A 41 -15.51 -7.89 -0.35
CA LEU A 41 -15.24 -9.32 -0.49
C LEU A 41 -15.19 -10.03 0.87
N PHE A 42 -14.56 -9.40 1.87
CA PHE A 42 -14.49 -9.92 3.24
C PHE A 42 -15.89 -10.09 3.83
N VAL A 43 -16.75 -9.07 3.73
CA VAL A 43 -18.14 -9.13 4.18
C VAL A 43 -18.92 -10.22 3.44
N ILE A 44 -18.78 -10.31 2.11
CA ILE A 44 -19.42 -11.37 1.31
C ILE A 44 -18.96 -12.75 1.79
N SER A 45 -17.65 -12.95 2.01
CA SER A 45 -17.11 -14.22 2.48
C SER A 45 -17.60 -14.59 3.88
N LEU A 46 -17.73 -13.60 4.77
CA LEU A 46 -18.22 -13.76 6.13
C LEU A 46 -19.69 -14.20 6.12
N ILE A 47 -20.52 -13.53 5.31
CA ILE A 47 -21.94 -13.88 5.13
C ILE A 47 -22.06 -15.27 4.50
N ALA A 48 -21.31 -15.56 3.44
CA ALA A 48 -21.34 -16.86 2.78
C ALA A 48 -20.97 -17.99 3.73
N ARG A 49 -20.02 -17.76 4.64
CA ARG A 49 -19.65 -18.73 5.68
C ARG A 49 -20.70 -18.82 6.79
N ALA A 50 -21.31 -17.72 7.20
CA ALA A 50 -22.36 -17.71 8.21
C ALA A 50 -23.66 -18.39 7.73
N VAL A 51 -23.98 -18.31 6.44
CA VAL A 51 -25.18 -18.94 5.84
C VAL A 51 -24.96 -20.43 5.53
N ARG A 52 -23.72 -20.87 5.28
CA ARG A 52 -23.38 -22.29 5.01
C ARG A 52 -22.94 -23.06 6.27
N GLY A 53 -22.84 -22.39 7.41
CA GLY A 53 -22.52 -22.96 8.71
C GLY A 53 -23.76 -23.38 9.49
#